data_AF-A0A2W5A1D0-F1
#
_entry.id   AF-A0A2W5A1D0-F1
#
_cell.length_a   1.000
_cell.length_b   1.000
_cell.length_c   1.000
_cell.angle_alpha   90.00
_cell.angle_beta   90.00
_cell.angle_gamma   90.00
#
_symmetry.space_group_name_H-M   'P 1'
#
loop_
_entity.id
_entity.type
_entity.pdbx_description
1 polymer ?
#
loop_
_entity_poly.entity_id
_entity_poly.type
_entity_poly.pdbx_seq_one_letter_code
_entity_poly.pdbx_strand_id
1 'polypeptide(L)'
;MSDEKGPQTVAEALGQITWLLSQSPVHRHLKIGDLEWSIMPAILHEQFRIFRFGPLPGLNDVDPETLLPGVTREGLEQMPLGVALWGHLSEAVEAKVERGERLSADDWKSGDRLWLLELISPFATPENNLAEIMLADLVSGPFANRRFSLHRTDAASGRKDKITLGVEAKVPVH
;
A
#
# COMPACT_ATOMS: atom_id res chain seq x y z
N MET A 1 8.39 20.43 -6.56
CA MET A 1 8.39 19.43 -7.64
C MET A 1 9.30 18.31 -7.20
N SER A 2 8.80 17.46 -6.30
CA SER A 2 9.53 16.30 -5.81
C SER A 2 9.26 15.17 -6.80
N ASP A 3 10.29 14.81 -7.55
CA ASP A 3 10.32 13.67 -8.45
C ASP A 3 10.29 12.41 -7.58
N GLU A 4 9.10 12.04 -7.07
CA GLU A 4 8.88 10.82 -6.30
C GLU A 4 8.95 9.65 -7.29
N LYS A 5 10.18 9.27 -7.68
CA LYS A 5 10.42 8.18 -8.61
C LYS A 5 9.93 6.88 -7.96
N GLY A 6 8.72 6.48 -8.34
CA GLY A 6 8.22 5.13 -8.12
C GLY A 6 9.19 4.10 -8.71
N PRO A 7 9.04 2.81 -8.33
CA PRO A 7 9.88 1.76 -8.89
C PRO A 7 9.84 1.82 -10.43
N GLN A 8 11.00 1.78 -11.05
CA GLN A 8 11.17 2.00 -12.49
C GLN A 8 10.83 0.75 -13.31
N THR A 9 10.69 -0.41 -12.64
CA THR A 9 10.36 -1.70 -13.27
C THR A 9 9.44 -2.56 -12.40
N VAL A 10 8.74 -3.50 -13.03
CA VAL A 10 7.96 -4.55 -12.34
C VAL A 10 8.84 -5.34 -11.35
N ALA A 11 10.06 -5.68 -11.75
CA ALA A 11 10.99 -6.44 -10.92
C ALA A 11 11.41 -5.65 -9.66
N GLU A 12 11.64 -4.36 -9.80
CA GLU A 12 11.97 -3.48 -8.68
C GLU A 12 10.79 -3.35 -7.70
N ALA A 13 9.57 -3.10 -8.23
CA ALA A 13 8.37 -3.02 -7.41
C ALA A 13 8.13 -4.33 -6.63
N LEU A 14 8.21 -5.48 -7.32
CA LEU A 14 8.04 -6.79 -6.71
C LEU A 14 9.11 -7.06 -5.65
N GLY A 15 10.37 -6.70 -5.91
CA GLY A 15 11.46 -6.86 -4.94
C GLY A 15 11.24 -6.03 -3.67
N GLN A 16 10.87 -4.76 -3.80
CA GLN A 16 10.58 -3.88 -2.65
C GLN A 16 9.38 -4.37 -1.84
N ILE A 17 8.30 -4.78 -2.51
CA ILE A 17 7.12 -5.33 -1.84
C ILE A 17 7.46 -6.65 -1.14
N THR A 18 8.20 -7.54 -1.79
CA THR A 18 8.65 -8.81 -1.20
C THR A 18 9.51 -8.58 0.04
N TRP A 19 10.39 -7.58 0.00
CA TRP A 19 11.16 -7.19 1.16
C TRP A 19 10.25 -6.70 2.29
N LEU A 20 9.29 -5.80 2.03
CA LEU A 20 8.32 -5.36 3.05
C LEU A 20 7.51 -6.53 3.64
N LEU A 21 7.07 -7.48 2.80
CA LEU A 21 6.37 -8.69 3.25
C LEU A 21 7.23 -9.51 4.22
N SER A 22 8.54 -9.63 3.95
CA SER A 22 9.48 -10.34 4.84
C SER A 22 9.64 -9.69 6.22
N GLN A 23 9.43 -8.37 6.31
CA GLN A 23 9.49 -7.62 7.57
C GLN A 23 8.16 -7.68 8.34
N SER A 24 7.06 -8.10 7.71
CA SER A 24 5.74 -8.15 8.35
C SER A 24 5.48 -9.53 8.99
N PRO A 25 5.20 -9.61 10.31
CA PRO A 25 4.92 -10.89 10.98
C PRO A 25 3.74 -11.66 10.37
N VAL A 26 2.75 -10.94 9.83
CA VAL A 26 1.54 -11.53 9.22
C VAL A 26 1.80 -12.06 7.81
N HIS A 27 2.75 -11.47 7.08
CA HIS A 27 2.97 -11.75 5.65
C HIS A 27 4.23 -12.55 5.34
N ARG A 28 5.21 -12.61 6.26
CA ARG A 28 6.54 -13.22 6.01
C ARG A 28 6.53 -14.72 5.65
N HIS A 29 5.37 -15.37 5.76
CA HIS A 29 5.16 -16.78 5.42
C HIS A 29 4.31 -16.99 4.16
N LEU A 30 3.97 -15.90 3.45
CA LEU A 30 3.27 -15.97 2.16
C LEU A 30 4.11 -16.75 1.15
N LYS A 31 3.48 -17.67 0.41
CA LYS A 31 4.19 -18.46 -0.60
C LYS A 31 4.47 -17.60 -1.82
N ILE A 32 5.58 -17.86 -2.51
CA ILE A 32 5.93 -17.15 -3.75
C ILE A 32 4.79 -17.24 -4.78
N GLY A 33 4.15 -18.42 -4.92
CA GLY A 33 3.01 -18.59 -5.83
C GLY A 33 1.77 -17.79 -5.43
N ASP A 34 1.65 -17.34 -4.18
CA ASP A 34 0.54 -16.48 -3.76
C ASP A 34 0.74 -15.01 -4.20
N LEU A 35 1.97 -14.60 -4.54
CA LEU A 35 2.25 -13.24 -5.03
C LEU A 35 1.55 -12.95 -6.36
N GLU A 36 1.34 -13.98 -7.18
CA GLU A 36 0.71 -13.85 -8.51
C GLU A 36 -0.74 -13.34 -8.43
N TRP A 37 -1.49 -13.72 -7.40
CA TRP A 37 -2.88 -13.28 -7.23
C TRP A 37 -3.03 -12.11 -6.24
N SER A 38 -2.09 -11.95 -5.30
CA SER A 38 -2.19 -10.94 -4.22
C SER A 38 -1.40 -9.65 -4.48
N ILE A 39 -0.31 -9.70 -5.24
CA ILE A 39 0.61 -8.56 -5.45
C ILE A 39 0.70 -8.17 -6.93
N MET A 40 0.90 -9.14 -7.82
CA MET A 40 1.14 -8.87 -9.24
C MET A 40 0.03 -8.07 -9.92
N PRO A 41 -1.28 -8.28 -9.65
CA PRO A 41 -2.32 -7.48 -10.30
C PRO A 41 -2.22 -5.98 -9.94
N ALA A 42 -1.86 -5.65 -8.70
CA ALA A 42 -1.63 -4.28 -8.28
C ALA A 42 -0.47 -3.64 -9.06
N ILE A 43 0.64 -4.37 -9.22
CA ILE A 43 1.82 -3.88 -9.94
C ILE A 43 1.51 -3.70 -11.43
N LEU A 44 0.89 -4.71 -12.06
CA LEU A 44 0.61 -4.70 -13.50
C LEU A 44 -0.42 -3.65 -13.92
N HIS A 45 -1.34 -3.28 -13.01
CA HIS A 45 -2.30 -2.20 -13.24
C HIS A 45 -1.85 -0.85 -12.68
N GLU A 46 -0.62 -0.75 -12.14
CA GLU A 46 -0.10 0.47 -11.48
C GLU A 46 -0.99 0.96 -10.31
N GLN A 47 -1.69 0.04 -9.65
CA GLN A 47 -2.59 0.30 -8.53
C GLN A 47 -1.91 0.06 -7.18
N PHE A 48 -0.74 0.68 -6.98
CA PHE A 48 0.01 0.58 -5.74
C PHE A 48 0.81 1.86 -5.44
N ARG A 49 1.18 2.05 -4.17
CA ARG A 49 2.13 3.09 -3.75
C ARG A 49 3.09 2.54 -2.71
N ILE A 50 4.38 2.72 -2.94
CA ILE A 50 5.44 2.41 -1.97
C ILE A 50 5.84 3.71 -1.27
N PHE A 51 5.80 3.69 0.05
CA PHE A 51 6.13 4.82 0.92
C PHE A 51 7.58 4.74 1.35
N ARG A 52 8.26 5.88 1.45
CA ARG A 52 9.70 5.99 1.75
C ARG A 52 9.95 7.13 2.72
N PHE A 53 11.12 7.15 3.37
CA PHE A 53 11.49 8.24 4.28
C PHE A 53 11.57 9.60 3.56
N GLY A 54 11.95 9.61 2.28
CA GLY A 54 12.38 10.85 1.63
C GLY A 54 13.65 11.40 2.30
N PRO A 55 13.96 12.70 2.15
CA PRO A 55 15.10 13.31 2.83
C PRO A 55 14.97 13.16 4.35
N LEU A 56 15.95 12.54 5.01
CA LEU A 56 15.89 12.23 6.44
C LEU A 56 16.02 13.51 7.31
N PRO A 57 14.94 13.99 7.95
CA PRO A 57 15.03 15.21 8.76
C PRO A 57 15.83 14.93 10.03
N GLY A 58 16.82 15.77 10.32
CA GLY A 58 17.66 15.66 11.53
C GLY A 58 18.85 14.70 11.42
N LEU A 59 19.04 14.04 10.26
CA LEU A 59 20.20 13.19 9.95
C LEU A 59 21.02 13.72 8.77
N ASN A 60 20.90 15.02 8.46
CA ASN A 60 21.59 15.65 7.34
C ASN A 60 23.12 15.52 7.47
N ASP A 61 23.64 15.58 8.69
CA ASP A 61 25.09 15.54 8.98
C ASP A 61 25.58 14.17 9.47
N VAL A 62 24.69 13.18 9.61
CA VAL A 62 25.05 11.82 10.03
C VAL A 62 25.32 10.97 8.79
N ASP A 63 26.48 10.30 8.76
CA ASP A 63 26.83 9.36 7.69
C ASP A 63 26.06 8.04 7.88
N PRO A 64 25.18 7.64 6.94
CA PRO A 64 24.41 6.41 7.02
C PRO A 64 25.25 5.14 7.16
N GLU A 65 26.50 5.11 6.66
CA GLU A 65 27.37 3.95 6.83
C GLU A 65 27.72 3.68 8.30
N THR A 66 27.63 4.70 9.15
CA THR A 66 27.84 4.57 10.60
C THR A 66 26.64 3.95 11.31
N LEU A 67 25.44 4.04 10.72
CA LEU A 67 24.20 3.47 11.26
C LEU A 67 23.97 2.06 10.71
N LEU A 68 24.17 1.89 9.40
CA LEU A 68 23.96 0.65 8.66
C LEU A 68 25.11 0.49 7.66
N PRO A 69 26.17 -0.27 8.02
CA PRO A 69 27.32 -0.48 7.13
C PRO A 69 26.89 -1.01 5.76
N GLY A 70 27.35 -0.35 4.70
CA GLY A 70 27.03 -0.70 3.31
C GLY A 70 25.73 -0.10 2.77
N VAL A 71 25.02 0.74 3.53
CA VAL A 71 23.85 1.49 3.06
C VAL A 71 24.25 2.93 2.75
N THR A 72 24.03 3.36 1.51
CA THR A 72 24.25 4.75 1.10
C THR A 72 23.12 5.66 1.60
N ARG A 73 23.34 6.99 1.65
CA ARG A 73 22.27 7.96 1.96
C ARG A 73 21.08 7.82 1.03
N GLU A 74 21.32 7.79 -0.27
CA GLU A 74 20.28 7.57 -1.26
C GLU A 74 19.55 6.24 -1.00
N GLY A 75 20.28 5.16 -0.71
CA GLY A 75 19.68 3.87 -0.37
C GLY A 75 18.77 3.93 0.87
N LEU A 76 19.17 4.68 1.90
CA LEU A 76 18.38 4.86 3.12
C LEU A 76 17.13 5.73 2.88
N GLU A 77 17.27 6.81 2.12
CA GLU A 77 16.15 7.70 1.74
C GLU A 77 15.14 6.97 0.83
N GLN A 78 15.63 6.05 -0.02
CA GLN A 78 14.81 5.22 -0.90
C GLN A 78 14.28 3.94 -0.25
N MET A 79 14.63 3.68 1.02
CA MET A 79 14.19 2.48 1.73
C MET A 79 12.66 2.45 1.85
N PRO A 80 12.00 1.35 1.43
CA PRO A 80 10.56 1.25 1.52
C PRO A 80 10.13 1.11 3.00
N LEU A 81 9.11 1.84 3.41
CA LEU A 81 8.53 1.82 4.77
C LEU A 81 7.20 1.10 4.83
N GLY A 82 6.52 1.06 3.69
CA GLY A 82 5.26 0.38 3.55
C GLY A 82 4.78 0.41 2.12
N VAL A 83 3.71 -0.32 1.85
CA VAL A 83 3.05 -0.34 0.55
C VAL A 83 1.54 -0.38 0.73
N ALA A 84 0.84 0.35 -0.12
CA ALA A 84 -0.60 0.25 -0.31
C ALA A 84 -0.89 -0.40 -1.67
N LEU A 85 -1.83 -1.33 -1.71
CA LEU A 85 -2.33 -1.99 -2.94
C LEU A 85 -3.82 -1.76 -3.03
N TRP A 86 -4.32 -1.31 -4.18
CA TRP A 86 -5.75 -1.05 -4.36
C TRP A 86 -6.31 -1.63 -5.65
N GLY A 87 -7.64 -1.73 -5.67
CA GLY A 87 -8.43 -2.19 -6.80
C GLY A 87 -9.54 -1.21 -7.16
N HIS A 88 -9.92 -1.22 -8.43
CA HIS A 88 -11.12 -0.57 -8.95
C HIS A 88 -12.13 -1.67 -9.30
N LEU A 89 -13.09 -1.90 -8.42
CA LEU A 89 -13.92 -3.09 -8.42
C LEU A 89 -15.33 -2.79 -8.92
N SER A 90 -15.92 -3.77 -9.60
CA SER A 90 -17.37 -3.81 -9.77
C SER A 90 -18.06 -4.21 -8.46
N GLU A 91 -19.37 -4.00 -8.38
CA GLU A 91 -20.19 -4.46 -7.25
C GLU A 91 -20.06 -5.96 -6.98
N ALA A 92 -20.08 -6.77 -8.04
CA ALA A 92 -19.96 -8.22 -7.93
C ALA A 92 -18.60 -8.65 -7.34
N VAL A 93 -17.54 -7.92 -7.68
CA VAL A 93 -16.18 -8.18 -7.20
C VAL A 93 -15.96 -7.65 -5.79
N GLU A 94 -16.52 -6.48 -5.47
CA GLU A 94 -16.58 -5.99 -4.10
C GLU A 94 -17.20 -7.04 -3.15
N ALA A 95 -18.30 -7.68 -3.56
CA ALA A 95 -18.93 -8.72 -2.77
C ALA A 95 -18.02 -9.96 -2.56
N LYS A 96 -17.13 -10.29 -3.52
CA LYS A 96 -16.10 -11.34 -3.34
C LYS A 96 -15.12 -10.95 -2.24
N VAL A 97 -14.65 -9.69 -2.25
CA VAL A 97 -13.73 -9.17 -1.23
C VAL A 97 -14.35 -9.27 0.16
N GLU A 98 -15.60 -8.84 0.33
CA GLU A 98 -16.32 -8.91 1.61
C GLU A 98 -16.47 -10.35 2.14
N ARG A 99 -16.50 -11.34 1.25
CA ARG A 99 -16.53 -12.77 1.61
C ARG A 99 -15.13 -13.39 1.82
N GLY A 100 -14.06 -12.61 1.64
CA GLY A 100 -12.69 -13.08 1.76
C GLY A 100 -12.22 -13.98 0.61
N GLU A 101 -12.87 -13.90 -0.56
CA GLU A 101 -12.49 -14.67 -1.73
C GLU A 101 -11.27 -14.07 -2.43
N ARG A 102 -10.50 -14.92 -3.11
CA ARG A 102 -9.36 -14.48 -3.92
C ARG A 102 -9.86 -13.80 -5.19
N LEU A 103 -9.20 -12.70 -5.55
CA LEU A 103 -9.45 -11.99 -6.80
C LEU A 103 -8.57 -12.55 -7.92
N SER A 104 -9.14 -12.67 -9.12
CA SER A 104 -8.39 -12.87 -10.37
C SER A 104 -7.74 -11.56 -10.83
N ALA A 105 -6.78 -11.60 -11.76
CA ALA A 105 -6.11 -10.39 -12.24
C ALA A 105 -7.06 -9.35 -12.86
N ASP A 106 -8.15 -9.80 -13.52
CA ASP A 106 -9.13 -8.89 -14.14
C ASP A 106 -10.10 -8.27 -13.12
N ASP A 107 -10.31 -8.94 -11.97
CA ASP A 107 -11.18 -8.43 -10.90
C ASP A 107 -10.67 -7.07 -10.37
N TRP A 108 -9.35 -6.86 -10.33
CA TRP A 108 -8.70 -5.65 -9.79
C TRP A 108 -9.01 -4.35 -10.54
N LYS A 109 -9.51 -4.43 -11.79
CA LYS A 109 -9.90 -3.30 -12.63
C LYS A 109 -11.31 -3.44 -13.21
N SER A 110 -12.16 -4.20 -12.53
CA SER A 110 -13.48 -4.60 -13.02
C SER A 110 -14.55 -3.52 -12.95
N GLY A 111 -14.31 -2.39 -12.29
CA GLY A 111 -15.32 -1.32 -12.14
C GLY A 111 -14.74 0.00 -11.64
N ASP A 112 -15.54 0.77 -10.91
CA ASP A 112 -15.21 2.12 -10.45
C ASP A 112 -15.08 2.25 -8.91
N ARG A 113 -15.50 1.24 -8.15
CA ARG A 113 -15.46 1.23 -6.68
C ARG A 113 -14.02 1.09 -6.20
N LEU A 114 -13.47 2.14 -5.59
CA LEU A 114 -12.11 2.12 -5.04
C LEU A 114 -12.05 1.24 -3.79
N TRP A 115 -11.13 0.29 -3.77
CA TRP A 115 -10.84 -0.53 -2.59
C TRP A 115 -9.37 -0.51 -2.26
N LEU A 116 -9.02 -0.06 -1.05
CA LEU A 116 -7.70 -0.34 -0.48
C LEU A 116 -7.72 -1.78 0.02
N LEU A 117 -7.08 -2.66 -0.76
CA LEU A 117 -7.09 -4.10 -0.54
C LEU A 117 -6.04 -4.50 0.50
N GLU A 118 -4.85 -3.92 0.42
CA GLU A 118 -3.77 -4.16 1.38
C GLU A 118 -3.06 -2.86 1.75
N LEU A 119 -2.72 -2.75 3.03
CA LEU A 119 -1.83 -1.71 3.57
C LEU A 119 -0.79 -2.39 4.45
N ILE A 120 0.39 -2.61 3.89
CA ILE A 120 1.49 -3.33 4.56
C ILE A 120 2.45 -2.29 5.11
N SER A 121 2.47 -2.14 6.45
CA SER A 121 3.29 -1.17 7.18
C SER A 121 4.07 -1.85 8.32
N PRO A 122 5.10 -2.67 8.00
CA PRO A 122 5.77 -3.53 8.98
C PRO A 122 6.48 -2.77 10.12
N PHE A 123 6.74 -1.48 9.93
CA PHE A 123 7.40 -0.62 10.93
C PHE A 123 6.43 0.31 11.66
N ALA A 124 5.12 0.19 11.43
CA ALA A 124 4.13 0.99 12.15
C ALA A 124 4.04 0.57 13.62
N THR A 125 4.05 1.55 14.51
CA THR A 125 3.78 1.37 15.93
C THR A 125 2.71 2.39 16.36
N PRO A 126 2.01 2.15 17.50
CA PRO A 126 1.04 3.11 18.01
C PRO A 126 1.61 4.52 18.26
N GLU A 127 2.93 4.64 18.45
CA GLU A 127 3.60 5.90 18.78
C GLU A 127 4.05 6.69 17.55
N ASN A 128 4.34 6.01 16.43
CA ASN A 128 4.94 6.66 15.26
C ASN A 128 3.95 7.10 14.18
N ASN A 129 2.67 6.69 14.29
CA ASN A 129 1.58 7.05 13.37
C ASN A 129 1.85 6.74 11.88
N LEU A 130 2.76 5.80 11.58
CA LEU A 130 3.18 5.56 10.20
C LEU A 130 2.03 5.13 9.29
N ALA A 131 1.14 4.25 9.77
CA ALA A 131 0.00 3.77 8.99
C ALA A 131 -1.00 4.90 8.68
N GLU A 132 -1.24 5.78 9.65
CA GLU A 132 -2.11 6.94 9.53
C GLU A 132 -1.54 7.96 8.53
N ILE A 133 -0.22 8.21 8.58
CA ILE A 133 0.47 9.07 7.62
C ILE A 133 0.37 8.48 6.20
N MET A 134 0.60 7.18 6.04
CA MET A 134 0.44 6.49 4.75
C MET A 134 -1.00 6.64 4.22
N LEU A 135 -2.00 6.44 5.07
CA LEU A 135 -3.40 6.62 4.68
C LEU A 135 -3.73 8.07 4.31
N ALA A 136 -3.21 9.06 5.04
CA ALA A 136 -3.40 10.47 4.75
C ALA A 136 -2.76 10.89 3.41
N ASP A 137 -1.60 10.33 3.08
CA ASP A 137 -0.96 10.53 1.78
C ASP A 137 -1.78 9.90 0.64
N LEU A 138 -2.37 8.71 0.83
CA LEU A 138 -3.30 8.14 -0.17
C LEU A 138 -4.49 9.07 -0.41
N VAL A 139 -5.12 9.55 0.67
CA VAL A 139 -6.28 10.46 0.60
C VAL A 139 -5.93 11.79 -0.05
N SER A 140 -4.71 12.29 0.16
CA SER A 140 -4.26 13.55 -0.44
C SER A 140 -3.72 13.39 -1.87
N GLY A 141 -3.39 12.16 -2.27
CA GLY A 141 -2.84 11.82 -3.58
C GLY A 141 -3.77 10.93 -4.40
N PRO A 142 -3.46 9.63 -4.59
CA PRO A 142 -4.17 8.75 -5.53
C PRO A 142 -5.67 8.58 -5.24
N PHE A 143 -6.12 8.82 -4.00
CA PHE A 143 -7.53 8.70 -3.61
C PHE A 143 -8.21 10.06 -3.42
N ALA A 144 -7.56 11.17 -3.83
CA ALA A 144 -8.09 12.51 -3.66
C ALA A 144 -9.50 12.65 -4.26
N ASN A 145 -10.41 13.23 -3.48
CA ASN A 145 -11.81 13.48 -3.84
C ASN A 145 -12.61 12.22 -4.22
N ARG A 146 -12.19 11.04 -3.77
CA ARG A 146 -12.90 9.77 -4.01
C ARG A 146 -13.38 9.14 -2.72
N ARG A 147 -14.51 8.44 -2.83
CA ARG A 147 -14.94 7.45 -1.86
C ARG A 147 -14.14 6.17 -2.08
N PHE A 148 -13.71 5.53 -1.00
CA PHE A 148 -13.05 4.23 -1.05
C PHE A 148 -13.41 3.37 0.14
N SER A 149 -13.31 2.06 -0.04
CA SER A 149 -13.58 1.06 0.99
C SER A 149 -12.31 0.30 1.38
N LEU A 150 -12.31 -0.25 2.60
CA LEU A 150 -11.26 -1.14 3.10
C LEU A 150 -11.81 -2.02 4.21
N HIS A 151 -11.09 -3.11 4.51
CA HIS A 151 -11.33 -3.87 5.73
C HIS A 151 -10.55 -3.27 6.90
N ARG A 152 -11.26 -2.94 7.99
CA ARG A 152 -10.66 -2.70 9.29
C ARG A 152 -10.74 -3.97 10.11
N THR A 153 -9.59 -4.45 10.56
CA THR A 153 -9.51 -5.59 11.47
C THR A 153 -9.59 -5.09 12.91
N ASP A 154 -10.53 -5.60 13.68
CA ASP A 154 -10.60 -5.36 15.12
C ASP A 154 -9.47 -6.11 15.84
N ALA A 155 -8.67 -5.39 16.63
CA ALA A 155 -7.47 -5.95 17.24
C ALA A 155 -7.75 -7.02 18.31
N ALA A 156 -8.93 -7.01 18.94
CA ALA A 156 -9.28 -7.95 20.00
C ALA A 156 -9.92 -9.24 19.46
N SER A 157 -10.79 -9.09 18.46
CA SER A 157 -11.61 -10.19 17.92
C SER A 157 -11.10 -10.74 16.58
N GLY A 158 -10.21 -10.02 15.89
CA GLY A 158 -9.78 -10.35 14.52
C GLY A 158 -10.88 -10.17 13.48
N ARG A 159 -12.06 -9.64 13.86
CA ARG A 159 -13.19 -9.42 12.96
C ARG A 159 -12.84 -8.34 11.94
N LYS A 160 -13.09 -8.63 10.66
CA LYS A 160 -12.91 -7.67 9.56
C LYS A 160 -14.25 -7.01 9.24
N ASP A 161 -14.30 -5.69 9.36
CA ASP A 161 -15.43 -4.88 8.94
C ASP A 161 -15.08 -4.07 7.72
N LYS A 162 -16.00 -4.00 6.75
CA LYS A 162 -15.92 -2.98 5.71
C LYS A 162 -16.15 -1.61 6.34
N ILE A 163 -15.23 -0.70 6.07
CA ILE A 163 -15.41 0.73 6.31
C ILE A 163 -15.29 1.46 4.97
N THR A 164 -16.04 2.55 4.84
CA THR A 164 -16.02 3.41 3.66
C THR A 164 -15.65 4.82 4.10
N LEU A 165 -14.61 5.36 3.47
CA LEU A 165 -14.04 6.68 3.76
C LEU A 165 -14.16 7.59 2.53
N GLY A 166 -13.99 8.90 2.74
CA GLY A 166 -14.01 9.91 1.67
C GLY A 166 -15.35 10.60 1.46
N VAL A 167 -15.38 11.54 0.52
CA VAL A 167 -16.53 12.40 0.23
C VAL A 167 -17.34 11.80 -0.92
N GLU A 168 -18.66 11.98 -0.91
CA GLU A 168 -19.53 11.52 -1.98
C GLU A 168 -19.17 12.23 -3.30
N ALA A 169 -18.96 11.47 -4.38
CA ALA A 169 -18.74 12.04 -5.69
C ALA A 169 -20.00 12.81 -6.10
N LYS A 170 -19.93 14.13 -6.27
CA LYS A 170 -21.02 14.90 -6.88
C LYS A 170 -21.21 14.37 -8.30
N VAL A 171 -22.33 13.71 -8.55
CA VAL A 171 -22.75 13.37 -9.92
C VAL A 171 -22.88 14.68 -10.69
N PRO A 172 -22.19 14.88 -11.83
CA PRO A 172 -22.44 16.02 -12.68
C PRO A 172 -23.85 15.86 -13.23
N VAL A 173 -24.73 16.81 -12.91
CA VAL A 173 -26.02 16.94 -13.59
C VAL A 173 -25.67 17.43 -15.01
N HIS A 174 -25.92 16.60 -16.02
CA HIS A 174 -26.00 17.02 -17.42
C HIS A 174 -27.46 17.21 -17.79
#